data_AF-A0AA40V6L7-F1
#
_entry.id   AF-A0AA40V6L7-F1
#
_cell.length_a   1.000
_cell.length_b   1.000
_cell.length_c   1.000
_cell.angle_alpha   90.00
_cell.angle_beta   90.00
_cell.angle_gamma   90.00
#
_symmetry.space_group_name_H-M   'P 1'
#
loop_
_entity.id
_entity.type
_entity.pdbx_description
1 polymer ?
#
loop_
_entity_poly.entity_id
_entity_poly.type
_entity_poly.pdbx_seq_one_letter_code
_entity_poly.pdbx_strand_id
1 'polypeptide(L)' 'TINGLYKAELIYRQSWKSREAVEMATLKWVHWYNHQRLLSSIGYIPPAEAEANFHQQQAGQAMAA' A
#
# COMPACT_ATOMS: atom_id res chain seq x y z
N THR A 1 -9.26 -8.22 -2.35
CA THR A 1 -9.26 -6.74 -2.44
C THR A 1 -8.38 -6.17 -1.34
N ILE A 2 -7.87 -4.93 -1.48
CA ILE A 2 -7.03 -4.29 -0.45
C ILE A 2 -7.76 -4.19 0.89
N ASN A 3 -9.05 -3.80 0.88
CA ASN A 3 -9.84 -3.68 2.11
C ASN A 3 -10.00 -5.01 2.85
N GLY A 4 -10.23 -6.12 2.12
CA GLY A 4 -10.33 -7.45 2.73
C GLY A 4 -9.02 -7.89 3.38
N LEU A 5 -7.90 -7.61 2.71
CA LEU A 5 -6.57 -7.90 3.24
C LEU A 5 -6.25 -7.05 4.48
N TYR A 6 -6.48 -5.75 4.43
CA TYR A 6 -6.33 -4.84 5.57
C TYR A 6 -7.13 -5.33 6.79
N LYS A 7 -8.38 -5.75 6.59
CA LYS A 7 -9.20 -6.32 7.67
C LYS A 7 -8.59 -7.61 8.23
N ALA A 8 -8.13 -8.52 7.37
CA ALA A 8 -7.54 -9.78 7.79
C ALA A 8 -6.17 -9.62 8.49
N GLU A 9 -5.31 -8.77 7.96
CA GLU A 9 -3.93 -8.58 8.44
C GLU A 9 -3.80 -7.60 9.61
N LEU A 10 -4.80 -6.74 9.84
CA LEU A 10 -4.75 -5.74 10.92
C LEU A 10 -5.96 -5.82 11.84
N ILE A 11 -7.17 -5.61 11.31
CA ILE A 11 -8.37 -5.42 12.14
C ILE A 11 -8.73 -6.68 12.91
N TYR A 12 -8.73 -7.84 12.26
CA TYR A 12 -9.21 -9.11 12.86
C TYR A 12 -8.14 -9.85 13.66
N ARG A 13 -6.88 -9.39 13.65
CA ARG A 13 -5.79 -10.07 14.38
C ARG A 13 -5.83 -9.83 15.89
N GLN A 14 -6.52 -8.78 16.34
CA GLN A 14 -6.64 -8.46 17.76
C GLN A 14 -7.86 -7.60 18.04
N SER A 15 -8.29 -7.58 19.30
CA SER A 15 -9.23 -6.58 19.80
C SER A 15 -8.53 -5.25 20.03
N TRP A 16 -9.22 -4.15 19.75
CA TRP A 16 -8.68 -2.80 19.86
C TRP A 16 -9.27 -2.08 21.06
N LYS A 17 -8.41 -1.39 21.82
CA LYS A 17 -8.79 -0.69 23.05
C LYS A 17 -9.56 0.60 22.80
N SER A 18 -9.30 1.25 21.66
CA SER A 18 -9.95 2.49 21.25
C SER A 18 -9.85 2.68 19.74
N ARG A 19 -10.58 3.67 19.22
CA ARG A 19 -10.54 4.05 17.81
C ARG A 19 -9.17 4.62 17.42
N GLU A 20 -8.56 5.41 18.28
CA GLU A 20 -7.26 6.05 18.04
C GLU A 20 -6.15 5.00 17.89
N ALA A 21 -6.24 3.89 18.64
CA ALA A 21 -5.33 2.77 18.48
C ALA A 21 -5.45 2.12 17.09
N VAL A 22 -6.68 1.99 16.57
CA VAL A 22 -6.93 1.49 15.21
C VAL A 22 -6.35 2.45 14.19
N GLU A 23 -6.60 3.76 14.33
CA GLU A 23 -6.11 4.78 13.40
C GLU A 23 -4.58 4.78 13.32
N MET A 24 -3.89 4.76 14.47
CA MET A 24 -2.42 4.68 14.50
C MET A 24 -1.88 3.40 13.85
N ALA A 25 -2.51 2.26 14.12
CA ALA A 25 -2.11 1.01 13.51
C ALA A 25 -2.39 0.97 12.00
N THR A 26 -3.46 1.63 11.56
CA THR A 26 -3.82 1.79 10.15
C THR A 26 -2.74 2.56 9.42
N LEU A 27 -2.29 3.69 9.98
CA LEU A 27 -1.20 4.48 9.41
C LEU A 27 0.07 3.65 9.24
N LYS A 28 0.43 2.86 10.25
CA LYS A 28 1.59 1.95 10.18
C LYS A 28 1.41 0.87 9.11
N TRP A 29 0.23 0.25 9.03
CA TRP A 29 -0.05 -0.78 8.03
C TRP A 29 -0.02 -0.22 6.62
N VAL A 30 -0.60 0.97 6.38
CA VAL A 30 -0.57 1.65 5.08
C VAL A 30 0.86 1.99 4.68
N HIS A 31 1.66 2.54 5.59
CA HIS A 31 3.06 2.85 5.31
C HIS A 31 3.84 1.58 4.93
N TRP A 32 3.73 0.51 5.71
CA TRP A 32 4.36 -0.77 5.39
C TRP A 32 3.88 -1.33 4.05
N TYR A 33 2.57 -1.33 3.81
CA TYR A 33 1.98 -1.84 2.58
C TYR A 33 2.51 -1.11 1.35
N ASN A 34 2.59 0.22 1.40
CA ASN A 34 3.00 1.03 0.25
C ASN A 34 4.50 1.07 0.02
N HIS A 35 5.31 1.07 1.08
CA HIS A 35 6.75 1.34 0.98
C HIS A 35 7.65 0.13 1.24
N GLN A 36 7.12 -0.96 1.80
CA GLN A 36 7.95 -2.11 2.19
C GLN A 36 7.42 -3.45 1.66
N ARG A 37 6.09 -3.59 1.49
CA ARG A 37 5.49 -4.84 1.05
C ARG A 37 5.79 -5.10 -0.42
N LEU A 38 6.44 -6.22 -0.72
CA LEU A 38 6.70 -6.65 -2.09
C LEU A 38 5.50 -7.42 -2.64
N LEU A 39 5.01 -7.03 -3.82
CA LEU A 39 3.90 -7.71 -4.48
C LEU A 39 4.37 -8.41 -5.76
N SER A 40 4.20 -9.73 -5.84
CA SER A 40 4.58 -10.51 -7.02
C SER A 40 3.84 -10.07 -8.29
N SER A 41 2.59 -9.61 -8.15
CA SER A 41 1.75 -9.15 -9.26
C SER A 41 2.28 -7.89 -9.97
N ILE A 42 3.17 -7.13 -9.32
CA ILE A 42 3.79 -5.92 -9.89
C ILE A 42 5.32 -6.08 -10.00
N GLY A 43 5.83 -7.31 -9.97
CA GLY A 43 7.26 -7.58 -10.17
C GLY A 43 8.10 -7.57 -8.90
N TYR A 44 7.51 -7.86 -7.74
CA TYR A 44 8.20 -7.91 -6.45
C TYR A 44 8.83 -6.59 -6.00
N ILE A 45 8.17 -5.47 -6.31
CA ILE A 45 8.51 -4.14 -5.81
C ILE A 45 7.41 -3.58 -4.89
N PRO A 46 7.70 -2.55 -4.07
CA PRO A 46 6.68 -1.85 -3.30
C PRO A 46 5.65 -1.15 -4.20
N PRO A 47 4.36 -1.08 -3.80
CA PRO A 47 3.33 -0.36 -4.54
C PRO A 47 3.68 1.09 -4.87
N ALA A 48 4.27 1.83 -3.94
CA ALA A 48 4.66 3.23 -4.17
C ALA A 48 5.74 3.35 -5.26
N GLU A 49 6.64 2.36 -5.37
CA GLU A 49 7.64 2.33 -6.43
C GLU A 49 7.00 2.01 -7.78
N ALA A 50 6.08 1.05 -7.82
CA ALA A 50 5.34 0.72 -9.04
C ALA A 50 4.54 1.92 -9.56
N GLU A 51 3.88 2.68 -8.66
CA GLU A 51 3.16 3.91 -9.00
C GLU A 51 4.10 4.99 -9.53
N ALA A 52 5.25 5.21 -8.88
CA ALA A 52 6.25 6.16 -9.37
C ALA A 52 6.77 5.80 -10.77
N ASN A 53 7.07 4.53 -11.01
CA ASN A 53 7.52 4.03 -12.31
C ASN A 53 6.44 4.24 -13.40
N PHE A 54 5.17 3.99 -13.05
CA PHE A 54 4.04 4.21 -13.96
C PHE A 54 3.92 5.69 -14.36
N HIS A 55 3.99 6.61 -13.39
CA HIS A 55 3.91 8.04 -13.68
C HIS A 55 5.10 8.56 -14.50
N GLN A 56 6.31 8.07 -14.24
CA GLN A 56 7.49 8.39 -15.05
C GLN A 56 7.32 7.95 -16.51
N GLN A 57 6.80 6.74 -16.74
CA GLN A 57 6.55 6.22 -18.08
C GLN A 57 5.47 7.05 -18.80
N GLN A 58 4.37 7.37 -18.13
CA GLN A 58 3.31 8.20 -18.70
C GLN A 58 3.80 9.61 -19.06
N ALA A 59 4.58 10.25 -18.19
CA ALA A 59 5.16 11.56 -18.46
C ALA A 59 6.10 11.52 -19.68
N GLY A 60 6.94 10.48 -19.77
CA GLY A 60 7.83 10.28 -20.93
C GLY A 60 7.07 10.07 -22.24
N GLN A 61 5.95 9.33 -22.22
CA GLN A 61 5.08 9.14 -23.39
C GLN A 61 4.40 10.44 -23.81
N ALA A 62 3.91 11.23 -22.85
CA ALA A 62 3.30 12.53 -23.13
C ALA A 62 4.29 13.55 -23.72
N MET A 63 5.57 13.48 -23.35
CA MET A 63 6.62 14.34 -23.91
C MET A 63 7.09 13.91 -25.32
N ALA A 64 6.84 12.65 -25.71
CA ALA A 64 7.26 12.11 -27.00
C ALA A 64 6.17 12.17 -28.09
N ALA A 65 4.95 12.59 -27.73
CA ALA A 65 3.79 12.76 -28.61
C ALA A 65 3.65 14.22 -29.07
#